data_AF-R0JT41-F1
#
_entry.id   AF-R0JT41-F1
#
_cell.length_a   1.000
_cell.length_b   1.000
_cell.length_c   1.000
_cell.angle_alpha   90.00
_cell.angle_beta   90.00
_cell.angle_gamma   90.00
#
_symmetry.space_group_name_H-M   'P 1'
#
loop_
_entity.id
_entity.type
_entity.pdbx_description
1 polymer ?
#
loop_
_entity_poly.entity_id
_entity_poly.type
_entity_poly.pdbx_seq_one_letter_code
_entity_poly.pdbx_strand_id
1 'polypeptide(L)'
;MWQARMKTAFFIFDLAETASVTAEMKSQLYTLAYASYKEIVNSHPNHPVNWHKNYAIACERMLRLHQVDVDPEVLLSETVKHFLLYTERAEDDPQRQDILQAVKHLKKELQGLRKMKADLKRRAG
;
A
#
# COMPACT_ATOMS: atom_id res chain seq x y z
N MET A 1 -18.13 -8.75 -12.41
CA MET A 1 -17.45 -9.64 -11.45
C MET A 1 -16.38 -8.94 -10.60
N TRP A 2 -15.58 -8.00 -11.13
CA TRP A 2 -14.51 -7.31 -10.37
C TRP A 2 -14.99 -6.55 -9.12
N GLN A 3 -16.22 -6.02 -9.12
CA GLN A 3 -16.80 -5.34 -7.95
C GLN A 3 -16.87 -6.26 -6.73
N ALA A 4 -17.23 -7.53 -6.94
CA ALA A 4 -17.25 -8.52 -5.87
C ALA A 4 -15.83 -8.79 -5.36
N ARG A 5 -14.85 -8.95 -6.25
CA ARG A 5 -13.45 -9.16 -5.88
C ARG A 5 -12.89 -8.01 -5.05
N MET A 6 -13.19 -6.76 -5.42
CA MET A 6 -12.78 -5.60 -4.64
C MET A 6 -13.45 -5.57 -3.26
N LYS A 7 -14.75 -5.88 -3.16
CA LYS A 7 -15.46 -5.99 -1.87
C LYS A 7 -14.87 -7.09 -0.99
N THR A 8 -14.47 -8.22 -1.58
CA THR A 8 -13.77 -9.30 -0.87
C THR A 8 -12.42 -8.83 -0.34
N ALA A 9 -11.62 -8.13 -1.15
CA ALA A 9 -10.33 -7.56 -0.70
C ALA A 9 -10.53 -6.56 0.45
N PHE A 10 -11.55 -5.71 0.35
CA PHE A 10 -11.94 -4.78 1.40
C PHE A 10 -12.34 -5.48 2.69
N PHE A 11 -13.19 -6.50 2.61
CA PHE A 11 -13.62 -7.29 3.76
C PHE A 11 -12.43 -7.99 4.45
N ILE A 12 -11.53 -8.59 3.69
CA ILE A 12 -10.33 -9.26 4.25
C ILE A 12 -9.44 -8.25 4.97
N PHE A 13 -9.25 -7.07 4.39
CA PHE A 13 -8.48 -5.99 5.01
C PHE A 13 -9.15 -5.50 6.30
N ASP A 14 -10.46 -5.27 6.28
CA ASP A 14 -11.23 -4.85 7.45
C ASP A 14 -11.18 -5.90 8.57
N LEU A 15 -11.24 -7.19 8.21
CA LEU A 15 -11.07 -8.29 9.15
C LEU A 15 -9.68 -8.24 9.81
N ALA A 16 -8.63 -7.90 9.06
CA ALA A 16 -7.28 -7.71 9.62
C ALA A 16 -7.22 -6.52 10.59
N GLU A 17 -7.93 -5.42 10.30
CA GLU A 17 -7.97 -4.24 11.18
C GLU A 17 -8.76 -4.50 12.48
N THR A 18 -9.91 -5.19 12.39
CA THR A 18 -10.93 -5.20 13.45
C THR A 18 -11.04 -6.49 14.26
N ALA A 19 -10.67 -7.65 13.70
CA ALA A 19 -10.86 -8.92 14.38
C ALA A 19 -9.81 -9.14 15.48
N SER A 20 -10.25 -9.75 16.59
CA SER A 20 -9.36 -10.24 17.64
C SER A 20 -8.77 -11.59 17.22
N VAL A 21 -7.71 -11.54 16.40
CA VAL A 21 -6.97 -12.70 15.90
C VAL A 21 -5.50 -12.61 16.28
N THR A 22 -4.76 -13.71 16.13
CA THR A 22 -3.31 -13.71 16.39
C THR A 22 -2.59 -12.75 15.42
N ALA A 23 -1.41 -12.27 15.83
CA ALA A 23 -0.58 -11.41 14.98
C ALA A 23 -0.21 -12.10 13.65
N GLU A 24 0.03 -13.41 13.69
CA GLU A 24 0.29 -14.24 12.50
C GLU A 24 -0.91 -14.24 11.55
N MET A 25 -2.12 -14.51 12.06
CA MET A 25 -3.34 -14.51 11.26
C MET A 25 -3.60 -13.12 10.67
N LYS A 26 -3.41 -12.06 11.46
CA LYS A 26 -3.51 -10.67 10.99
C LYS A 26 -2.54 -10.38 9.85
N SER A 27 -1.30 -10.85 9.96
CA SER A 27 -0.27 -10.74 8.91
C SER A 27 -0.70 -11.46 7.62
N GLN A 28 -1.24 -12.67 7.73
CA GLN A 28 -1.77 -13.43 6.59
C GLN A 28 -2.95 -12.70 5.91
N LEU A 29 -3.88 -12.14 6.69
CA LEU A 29 -5.02 -11.38 6.17
C LEU A 29 -4.56 -10.12 5.41
N TYR A 30 -3.63 -9.35 5.95
CA TYR A 30 -3.06 -8.20 5.22
C TYR A 30 -2.38 -8.62 3.92
N THR A 31 -1.66 -9.74 3.93
CA THR A 31 -0.99 -10.28 2.73
C THR A 31 -2.00 -10.63 1.65
N LEU A 32 -3.08 -11.32 2.03
CA LEU A 32 -4.14 -11.72 1.11
C LEU A 32 -4.89 -10.50 0.54
N ALA A 33 -5.19 -9.51 1.38
CA ALA A 33 -5.80 -8.26 0.95
C ALA A 33 -4.89 -7.49 -0.02
N TYR A 34 -3.60 -7.34 0.32
CA TYR A 34 -2.60 -6.68 -0.53
C TYR A 34 -2.49 -7.35 -1.90
N ALA A 35 -2.35 -8.68 -1.95
CA ALA A 35 -2.27 -9.42 -3.20
C ALA A 35 -3.53 -9.21 -4.06
N SER A 36 -4.70 -9.25 -3.43
CA SER A 36 -5.98 -9.03 -4.11
C SER A 36 -6.10 -7.60 -4.66
N TYR A 37 -5.76 -6.59 -3.87
CA TYR A 37 -5.77 -5.19 -4.34
C TYR A 37 -4.80 -4.98 -5.49
N LYS A 38 -3.57 -5.48 -5.39
CA LYS A 38 -2.55 -5.39 -6.43
C LYS A 38 -3.05 -5.97 -7.75
N GLU A 39 -3.62 -7.17 -7.73
CA GLU A 39 -4.15 -7.82 -8.94
C GLU A 39 -5.29 -7.00 -9.56
N ILE A 40 -6.27 -6.59 -8.74
CA ILE A 40 -7.48 -5.93 -9.21
C ILE A 40 -7.17 -4.53 -9.79
N VAL A 41 -6.35 -3.74 -9.08
CA VAL A 41 -5.93 -2.38 -9.50
C VAL A 41 -5.12 -2.44 -10.79
N ASN A 42 -4.17 -3.36 -10.90
CA ASN A 42 -3.32 -3.48 -12.10
C ASN A 42 -4.09 -4.00 -13.32
N SER A 43 -5.12 -4.82 -13.12
CA SER A 43 -5.89 -5.41 -14.23
C SER A 43 -6.99 -4.51 -14.77
N HIS A 44 -7.34 -3.41 -14.08
CA HIS A 44 -8.49 -2.55 -14.43
C HIS A 44 -8.13 -1.07 -14.38
N PRO A 45 -7.45 -0.51 -15.40
CA PRO A 45 -6.96 0.87 -15.36
C PRO A 45 -8.04 1.95 -15.17
N ASN A 46 -9.27 1.68 -15.61
CA ASN A 46 -10.43 2.58 -15.48
C ASN A 46 -11.30 2.21 -14.27
N HIS A 47 -10.70 2.14 -13.09
CA HIS A 47 -11.39 1.78 -11.85
C HIS A 47 -11.77 3.02 -11.02
N PRO A 48 -12.70 2.87 -10.04
CA PRO A 48 -13.02 3.94 -9.09
C PRO A 48 -11.79 4.46 -8.32
N VAL A 49 -11.75 5.78 -8.07
CA VAL A 49 -10.60 6.47 -7.46
C VAL A 49 -10.24 5.91 -6.08
N ASN A 50 -11.23 5.54 -5.28
CA ASN A 50 -11.04 5.01 -3.93
C ASN A 50 -10.23 3.70 -3.87
N TRP A 51 -10.12 2.97 -4.98
CA TRP A 51 -9.28 1.76 -5.04
C TRP A 51 -7.80 2.08 -4.86
N HIS A 52 -7.35 3.24 -5.33
CA HIS A 52 -5.98 3.69 -5.10
C HIS A 52 -5.72 3.91 -3.61
N LYS A 53 -6.65 4.53 -2.87
CA LYS A 53 -6.54 4.71 -1.42
C LYS A 53 -6.45 3.37 -0.69
N ASN A 54 -7.35 2.44 -1.02
CA ASN A 54 -7.36 1.12 -0.40
C ASN A 54 -6.06 0.35 -0.66
N TYR A 55 -5.55 0.38 -1.90
CA TYR A 55 -4.31 -0.31 -2.24
C TYR A 55 -3.09 0.33 -1.56
N ALA A 56 -3.01 1.67 -1.52
CA ALA A 56 -1.94 2.38 -0.83
C ALA A 56 -1.90 2.05 0.68
N ILE A 57 -3.05 2.01 1.35
CA ILE A 57 -3.15 1.60 2.76
C ILE A 57 -2.68 0.15 2.94
N ALA A 58 -3.04 -0.76 2.04
CA ALA A 58 -2.58 -2.14 2.10
C ALA A 58 -1.05 -2.25 1.96
N CYS A 59 -0.44 -1.50 1.03
CA CYS A 59 1.01 -1.43 0.88
C CYS A 59 1.69 -0.89 2.15
N GLU A 60 1.10 0.13 2.78
CA GLU A 60 1.58 0.71 4.04
C GLU A 60 1.54 -0.28 5.21
N ARG A 61 0.46 -1.07 5.33
CA ARG A 61 0.39 -2.14 6.33
C ARG A 61 1.44 -3.21 6.09
N MET A 62 1.64 -3.64 4.84
CA MET A 62 2.69 -4.59 4.49
C MET A 62 4.09 -4.09 4.86
N LEU A 63 4.34 -2.79 4.68
CA LEU A 63 5.62 -2.18 5.07
C LEU A 63 5.86 -2.28 6.58
N ARG A 64 4.83 -2.03 7.41
CA ARG A 64 4.94 -2.13 8.87
C ARG A 64 5.13 -3.54 9.38
N LEU A 65 4.59 -4.54 8.68
CA LEU A 65 4.76 -5.95 9.05
C LEU A 65 6.18 -6.47 8.81
N HIS A 66 7.02 -5.76 8.04
CA HIS A 66 8.37 -6.19 7.67
C HIS A 66 8.41 -7.61 7.10
N GLN A 67 7.39 -8.01 6.34
CA GLN A 67 7.40 -9.33 5.71
C GLN A 67 8.54 -9.42 4.69
N VAL A 68 9.28 -10.51 4.75
CA VAL A 68 10.51 -10.73 3.98
C VAL A 68 10.25 -10.81 2.46
N ASP A 69 9.02 -11.18 2.07
CA ASP A 69 8.71 -11.59 0.70
C ASP A 69 8.35 -10.43 -0.24
N VAL A 70 8.27 -9.19 0.26
CA VAL A 70 8.00 -8.01 -0.57
C VAL A 70 9.03 -6.92 -0.32
N ASP A 71 9.70 -6.47 -1.39
CA ASP A 71 10.71 -5.42 -1.30
C ASP A 71 10.10 -4.13 -0.69
N PRO A 72 10.63 -3.64 0.45
CA PRO A 72 10.18 -2.39 1.08
C PRO A 72 10.21 -1.19 0.14
N GLU A 73 11.13 -1.17 -0.83
CA GLU A 73 11.21 -0.10 -1.83
C GLU A 73 10.02 -0.11 -2.79
N VAL A 74 9.54 -1.31 -3.16
CA VAL A 74 8.35 -1.49 -4.00
C VAL A 74 7.12 -1.03 -3.23
N LEU A 75 6.98 -1.45 -1.97
CA LEU A 75 5.86 -1.03 -1.12
C LEU A 75 5.82 0.49 -0.95
N LEU A 76 6.93 1.12 -0.58
CA LEU A 76 7.01 2.58 -0.46
C LEU A 76 6.66 3.29 -1.77
N SER A 77 7.17 2.79 -2.90
CA SER A 77 6.90 3.38 -4.22
C SER A 77 5.42 3.29 -4.59
N GLU A 78 4.79 2.13 -4.40
CA GLU A 78 3.36 1.93 -4.70
C GLU A 78 2.46 2.71 -3.74
N THR A 79 2.79 2.79 -2.45
CA THR A 79 2.05 3.64 -1.49
C THR A 79 2.07 5.11 -1.92
N VAL A 80 3.24 5.65 -2.25
CA VAL A 80 3.38 7.04 -2.71
C VAL A 80 2.58 7.28 -4.00
N LYS A 81 2.77 6.42 -5.00
CA LYS A 81 2.09 6.51 -6.30
C LYS A 81 0.57 6.52 -6.15
N HIS A 82 0.02 5.58 -5.39
CA HIS A 82 -1.43 5.43 -5.29
C HIS A 82 -2.09 6.48 -4.40
N PHE A 83 -1.43 6.96 -3.34
CA PHE A 83 -1.95 8.12 -2.62
C PHE A 83 -1.92 9.41 -3.45
N LEU A 84 -0.90 9.62 -4.29
CA LEU A 84 -0.90 10.75 -5.23
C LEU A 84 -2.06 10.66 -6.23
N LEU A 85 -2.23 9.51 -6.90
CA LEU A 85 -3.36 9.28 -7.82
C LEU A 85 -4.72 9.47 -7.14
N TYR A 86 -4.84 9.10 -5.86
CA TYR A 86 -6.04 9.36 -5.08
C TYR A 86 -6.28 10.85 -4.84
N THR A 87 -5.28 11.55 -4.29
CA THR A 87 -5.38 12.97 -3.92
C THR A 87 -5.48 13.93 -5.12
N GLU A 88 -5.04 13.50 -6.30
CA GLU A 88 -5.25 14.21 -7.57
C GLU A 88 -6.71 14.17 -8.02
N ARG A 89 -7.45 13.10 -7.71
CA ARG A 89 -8.81 12.86 -8.23
C ARG A 89 -9.92 12.99 -7.18
N ALA A 90 -9.57 12.97 -5.90
CA ALA A 90 -10.48 13.12 -4.77
C ALA A 90 -10.22 14.48 -4.07
N GLU A 91 -10.48 15.57 -4.78
CA GLU A 91 -10.16 16.94 -4.33
C GLU A 91 -10.93 17.35 -3.07
N ASP A 92 -12.17 16.88 -2.93
CA ASP A 92 -13.07 17.18 -1.81
C ASP A 92 -12.93 16.24 -0.60
N ASP A 93 -12.00 15.28 -0.62
CA ASP A 93 -11.81 14.38 0.54
C ASP A 93 -11.23 15.18 1.74
N PRO A 94 -11.90 15.19 2.90
CA PRO A 94 -11.40 15.87 4.11
C PRO A 94 -10.01 15.39 4.54
N GLN A 95 -9.66 14.14 4.26
CA GLN A 95 -8.37 13.52 4.59
C GLN A 95 -7.27 13.85 3.58
N ARG A 96 -7.57 14.59 2.49
CA ARG A 96 -6.63 14.86 1.41
C ARG A 96 -5.32 15.50 1.90
N GLN A 97 -5.40 16.48 2.81
CA GLN A 97 -4.21 17.14 3.34
C GLN A 97 -3.35 16.19 4.18
N ASP A 98 -3.97 15.36 5.02
CA ASP A 98 -3.26 14.36 5.83
C ASP A 98 -2.55 13.32 4.96
N ILE A 99 -3.22 12.87 3.88
CA ILE A 99 -2.63 11.96 2.90
C ILE A 99 -1.43 12.60 2.21
N LEU A 100 -1.53 13.88 1.80
CA LEU A 100 -0.41 14.59 1.18
C LEU A 100 0.79 14.77 2.13
N GLN A 101 0.54 15.02 3.42
CA GLN A 101 1.61 15.04 4.42
C GLN A 101 2.25 13.65 4.57
N ALA A 102 1.46 12.59 4.67
CA ALA A 102 1.97 11.22 4.71
C ALA A 102 2.84 10.89 3.49
N VAL A 103 2.40 11.27 2.27
CA VAL A 103 3.19 11.11 1.04
C VAL A 103 4.53 11.83 1.11
N LYS A 104 4.58 13.04 1.69
CA LYS A 104 5.85 13.78 1.88
C LYS A 104 6.82 13.01 2.78
N HIS A 105 6.33 12.38 3.84
CA HIS A 105 7.15 11.53 4.72
C HIS A 105 7.63 10.26 3.99
N LEU A 106 6.73 9.54 3.34
CA LEU A 106 7.05 8.31 2.60
C LEU A 106 8.06 8.54 1.47
N LYS A 107 8.00 9.69 0.78
CA LYS A 107 9.00 10.06 -0.25
C LYS A 107 10.41 10.21 0.35
N LYS A 108 10.54 10.75 1.56
CA LYS A 108 11.83 10.86 2.25
C LYS A 108 12.38 9.49 2.64
N GLU A 109 11.52 8.62 3.16
CA GLU A 109 11.89 7.23 3.50
C GLU A 109 12.38 6.47 2.26
N LEU A 110 11.65 6.59 1.13
CA LEU A 110 12.02 5.97 -0.14
C LEU A 110 13.38 6.46 -0.65
N GLN A 111 13.64 7.77 -0.57
CA GLN A 111 14.94 8.34 -0.94
C GLN A 111 16.06 7.80 -0.04
N GLY A 112 15.84 7.72 1.27
CA GLY A 112 16.79 7.17 2.23
C GLY A 112 17.12 5.71 1.93
N LEU A 113 16.10 4.89 1.69
CA LEU A 113 16.26 3.47 1.36
C LEU A 113 17.06 3.27 0.07
N ARG A 114 16.75 4.03 -0.99
CA ARG A 114 17.48 3.98 -2.26
C ARG A 114 18.95 4.35 -2.10
N LYS A 115 19.24 5.39 -1.32
CA LYS A 115 20.62 5.81 -1.01
C LYS A 115 21.38 4.70 -0.27
N MET A 116 20.77 4.12 0.77
CA MET A 116 21.35 3.00 1.52
C MET A 116 21.65 1.80 0.60
N LYS A 117 20.69 1.39 -0.23
CA LYS A 117 20.90 0.28 -1.19
C LYS A 117 22.03 0.59 -2.18
N ALA A 118 22.12 1.82 -2.68
CA ALA A 118 23.20 2.23 -3.58
C ALA A 118 24.57 2.20 -2.89
N ASP A 119 24.65 2.64 -1.63
CA ASP A 119 25.87 2.61 -0.84
C ASP A 119 26.35 1.17 -0.58
N LEU A 120 25.43 0.25 -0.27
CA LEU A 120 25.74 -1.17 -0.10
C LEU A 120 26.26 -1.79 -1.39
N LYS A 121 25.64 -1.50 -2.54
CA LYS A 121 26.12 -2.00 -3.84
C LYS A 121 27.53 -1.50 -4.16
N ARG A 122 27.85 -0.25 -3.85
CA ARG A 122 29.19 0.32 -4.06
C ARG A 122 30.28 -0.27 -3.16
N ARG A 123 29.91 -0.83 -2.00
CA ARG A 123 30.85 -1.48 -1.07
C ARG A 123 31.06 -2.96 -1.38
N ALA A 124 30.15 -3.58 -2.14
CA ALA A 124 30.17 -5.01 -2.46
C ALA A 124 30.78 -5.32 -3.83
N GLY A 125 31.05 -4.31 -4.65
CA GLY A 125 31.82 -4.40 -5.90
C GLY A 125 33.17 -3.74 -5.74
#